data_AF-A0A352WSX5-F1
#
_entry.id   AF-A0A352WSX5-F1
#
_cell.length_a   1.000
_cell.length_b   1.000
_cell.length_c   1.000
_cell.angle_alpha   90.00
_cell.angle_beta   90.00
_cell.angle_gamma   90.00
#
_symmetry.space_group_name_H-M   'P 1'
#
loop_
_entity.id
_entity.type
_entity.pdbx_description
1 polymer ?
#
loop_
_entity_poly.entity_id
_entity_poly.type
_entity_poly.pdbx_seq_one_letter_code
_entity_poly.pdbx_strand_id
1 'polypeptide(L)' 'MQQTNNEYLSLPFDRHNMAVYLGADRSALSRELSKMRQEGIIDFHKNQVHIKKHVF' A
#
# COMPACT_ATOMS: atom_id res chain seq x y z
N MET A 1 -12.68 19.09 17.64
CA MET A 1 -12.50 17.63 17.46
C MET A 1 -11.75 17.43 16.16
N GLN A 2 -10.49 17.01 16.20
CA GLN A 2 -9.66 16.87 15.00
C GLN A 2 -10.13 15.63 14.23
N GLN A 3 -10.61 15.79 12.99
CA GLN A 3 -10.87 14.66 12.10
C GLN A 3 -9.53 14.01 11.77
N THR A 4 -9.23 12.88 12.40
CA THR A 4 -8.13 12.01 11.99
C THR A 4 -8.52 11.42 10.65
N ASN A 5 -8.06 12.04 9.56
CA ASN A 5 -8.20 11.50 8.22
C ASN A 5 -7.26 10.30 8.13
N ASN A 6 -7.72 9.16 8.67
CA ASN A 6 -6.91 7.98 8.92
C ASN A 6 -6.77 7.23 7.60
N GLU A 7 -5.79 7.61 6.78
CA GLU A 7 -5.54 7.08 5.43
C GLU A 7 -4.92 5.67 5.44
N TYR A 8 -5.34 4.83 6.39
CA TYR A 8 -4.86 3.46 6.54
C TYR A 8 -5.85 2.48 5.92
N LEU A 9 -5.41 1.78 4.88
CA LEU A 9 -6.10 0.65 4.25
C LEU A 9 -5.62 -0.65 4.90
N SER A 10 -6.52 -1.38 5.55
CA SER A 10 -6.24 -2.76 5.99
C SER A 10 -6.82 -3.72 4.96
N LEU A 11 -5.95 -4.39 4.21
CA LEU A 11 -6.37 -5.41 3.25
C LEU A 11 -6.75 -6.70 4.00
N PRO A 12 -7.86 -7.36 3.66
CA PRO A 12 -8.26 -8.62 4.27
C PRO A 12 -7.42 -9.81 3.79
N PHE A 13 -6.40 -9.54 2.97
CA PHE A 13 -5.55 -10.54 2.34
C PHE A 13 -4.10 -10.09 2.34
N ASP A 14 -3.18 -11.06 2.32
CA ASP A 14 -1.75 -10.80 2.21
C ASP A 14 -1.34 -10.38 0.78
N ARG A 15 -0.06 -10.04 0.61
CA ARG A 15 0.48 -9.63 -0.69
C ARG A 15 0.37 -10.72 -1.76
N HIS A 16 0.37 -12.00 -1.38
CA HIS A 16 0.25 -13.08 -2.36
C HIS A 16 -1.16 -13.09 -2.96
N ASN A 17 -2.17 -13.05 -2.11
CA ASN A 17 -3.57 -12.99 -2.52
C ASN A 17 -3.89 -11.69 -3.24
N MET A 18 -3.25 -10.57 -2.88
CA MET A 18 -3.35 -9.32 -3.64
C MET A 18 -2.83 -9.47 -5.07
N ALA A 19 -1.68 -10.13 -5.25
CA ALA A 19 -1.14 -10.39 -6.59
C ALA A 19 -2.05 -11.31 -7.42
N VAL A 20 -2.60 -12.36 -6.79
CA VAL A 20 -3.56 -13.27 -7.43
C VAL A 20 -4.83 -12.51 -7.84
N TYR A 21 -5.38 -11.68 -6.94
CA TYR A 21 -6.58 -10.90 -7.19
C TYR A 21 -6.40 -9.90 -8.35
N LEU A 22 -5.24 -9.24 -8.41
CA LEU A 22 -4.91 -8.28 -9.46
C LEU A 22 -4.43 -8.94 -10.76
N GLY A 23 -4.27 -10.27 -10.80
CA GLY A 23 -3.68 -10.98 -11.94
C GLY A 23 -2.23 -10.55 -12.21
N ALA A 24 -1.51 -10.09 -11.19
CA ALA A 24 -0.16 -9.54 -11.30
C ALA A 24 0.90 -10.55 -10.82
N ASP A 25 2.11 -10.42 -11.36
CA ASP A 25 3.25 -11.14 -10.81
C ASP A 25 3.61 -10.63 -9.41
N ARG A 26 3.89 -11.55 -8.47
CA ARG A 26 4.21 -11.22 -7.06
C ARG A 26 5.44 -10.33 -6.94
N SER A 27 6.45 -10.57 -7.77
CA SER A 27 7.71 -9.80 -7.73
C SER A 27 7.52 -8.41 -8.33
N ALA A 28 6.74 -8.30 -9.41
CA ALA A 28 6.37 -7.02 -10.01
C ALA A 28 5.54 -6.16 -9.05
N LEU A 29 4.50 -6.72 -8.42
CA LEU A 29 3.68 -6.01 -7.42
C LEU A 29 4.55 -5.51 -6.26
N SER A 30 5.46 -6.35 -5.75
CA SER A 30 6.34 -5.96 -4.65
C SER A 30 7.33 -4.86 -5.04
N ARG A 31 7.82 -4.86 -6.29
CA ARG A 31 8.69 -3.80 -6.81
C ARG A 31 7.95 -2.46 -6.86
N GLU A 32 6.75 -2.43 -7.43
CA GLU A 32 5.97 -1.19 -7.54
C GLU A 32 5.55 -0.66 -6.15
N LEU A 33 5.11 -1.50 -5.23
CA LEU A 33 4.82 -1.08 -3.85
C LEU A 33 6.05 -0.51 -3.14
N SER A 34 7.24 -1.10 -3.37
CA SER A 34 8.50 -0.60 -2.81
C SER A 34 8.89 0.75 -3.41
N LYS A 35 8.67 0.93 -4.71
CA LYS A 35 8.89 2.20 -5.41
C LYS A 35 7.96 3.29 -4.88
N MET A 36 6.65 3.02 -4.78
CA MET A 36 5.68 3.97 -4.20
C MET A 36 6.03 4.34 -2.74
N ARG A 37 6.65 3.42 -1.99
CA ARG A 37 7.17 3.70 -0.64
C ARG A 37 8.39 4.63 -0.67
N GLN A 38 9.32 4.42 -1.60
CA GLN A 38 10.50 5.27 -1.78
C GLN A 38 10.11 6.68 -2.26
N GLU A 39 9.10 6.77 -3.12
CA GLU A 39 8.52 8.04 -3.60
C GLU A 39 7.70 8.75 -2.50
N GLY A 40 7.51 8.12 -1.34
CA GLY A 40 6.77 8.70 -0.22
C GLY A 40 5.27 8.79 -0.46
N ILE A 41 4.72 8.04 -1.42
CA ILE A 41 3.29 7.99 -1.75
C ILE A 41 2.53 7.09 -0.78
N ILE A 42 3.16 5.99 -0.36
CA ILE A 42 2.59 5.06 0.63
C ILE A 42 3.63 4.65 1.66
N ASP A 43 3.17 4.10 2.77
CA ASP A 43 3.94 3.19 3.62
C ASP A 43 3.14 1.91 3.79
N PHE A 44 3.80 0.79 4.07
CA PHE A 44 3.09 -0.46 4.30
C PHE A 44 3.78 -1.35 5.32
N HIS A 45 2.96 -2.05 6.10
CA HIS A 45 3.40 -3.07 7.03
C HIS A 45 2.44 -4.27 6.95
N LYS A 46 2.94 -5.42 6.50
CA LYS A 46 2.14 -6.63 6.22
C LYS A 46 0.98 -6.32 5.25
N ASN A 47 -0.26 -6.39 5.75
CA ASN A 47 -1.50 -6.14 5.02
C ASN A 47 -2.07 -4.74 5.29
N GLN A 48 -1.38 -3.91 6.06
CA GLN A 48 -1.75 -2.51 6.28
C GLN A 48 -0.95 -1.61 5.35
N VAL A 49 -1.64 -0.71 4.66
CA VAL A 49 -1.08 0.31 3.79
C VAL A 49 -1.52 1.66 4.32
N HIS A 50 -0.57 2.54 4.58
CA HIS A 50 -0.81 3.93 4.91
C HIS A 50 -0.60 4.76 3.65
N ILE A 51 -1.63 5.46 3.20
CA ILE A 51 -1.51 6.37 2.07
C ILE A 51 -0.97 7.68 2.61
N LYS A 52 0.13 8.17 2.03
CA LYS A 52 0.71 9.46 2.37
C LYS A 52 0.19 10.48 1.37
N LYS A 53 -0.37 11.59 1.87
CA LYS A 53 -0.65 12.75 1.02
C LYS A 53 0.67 13.23 0.43
N HIS A 54 0.78 13.13 -0.88
CA HIS A 54 1.88 13.76 -1.61
C HIS A 54 1.73 15.27 -1.45
N VAL A 55 2.65 15.87 -0.68
CA VAL A 55 2.73 17.32 -0.52
C VAL A 55 3.58 17.82 -1.68
N PHE A 56 2.94 18.46 -2.65
CA PHE A 56 3.62 19.26 -3.68
C PHE A 56 4.16 20.55 -3.09
#